data_AF-A0A170ZL11-F1
#
_entry.id   AF-A0A170ZL11-F1
#
_cell.length_a   1.000
_cell.length_b   1.000
_cell.length_c   1.000
_cell.angle_alpha   90.00
_cell.angle_beta   90.00
_cell.angle_gamma   90.00
#
_symmetry.space_group_name_H-M   'P 1'
#
loop_
_entity.id
_entity.type
_entity.pdbx_description
1 polymer ?
#
loop_
_entity_poly.entity_id
_entity_poly.type
_entity_poly.pdbx_seq_one_letter_code
_entity_poly.pdbx_strand_id
1 'polypeptide(L)'
;LPVIEPATLNRIQVAVALRVKPFFEKEEIALRCISLRLFGQLCCQDNSVQVGYQEQVHSCLICLLLHLSEPEPSIVKACKYTLRQIGPVLGAEKVSTMFQDHLIDEGTLQYENFVTTLTKSIVESLEDLAVNMFNTCLNYMKSNWPNIRGNAALIAGLLYKNFSKETKSSISLEPITSRLINLIS
;
A
#
# COMPACT_ATOMS: atom_id res chain seq x y z
N LEU A 1 16.46 14.34 15.13
CA LEU A 1 17.02 13.12 14.50
C LEU A 1 18.20 13.54 13.64
N PRO A 2 19.32 12.80 13.64
CA PRO A 2 20.49 13.16 12.82
C PRO A 2 20.14 13.07 11.33
N VAL A 3 20.65 14.03 10.56
CA VAL A 3 20.49 14.06 9.10
C VAL A 3 21.40 12.99 8.51
N ILE A 4 20.81 11.96 7.89
CA ILE A 4 21.56 10.92 7.18
C ILE A 4 21.86 11.45 5.78
N GLU A 5 23.12 11.36 5.34
CA GLU A 5 23.49 11.77 3.99
C GLU A 5 22.73 10.95 2.93
N PRO A 6 22.19 11.57 1.87
CA PRO A 6 21.41 10.88 0.83
C PRO A 6 22.13 9.68 0.20
N ALA A 7 23.44 9.78 0.00
CA ALA A 7 24.27 8.69 -0.53
C ALA A 7 24.30 7.47 0.41
N THR A 8 24.35 7.70 1.71
CA THR A 8 24.31 6.63 2.72
C THR A 8 22.92 6.01 2.79
N LEU A 9 21.87 6.82 2.74
CA LEU A 9 20.48 6.35 2.71
C LEU A 9 20.22 5.45 1.49
N ASN A 10 20.71 5.84 0.32
CA ASN A 10 20.58 5.06 -0.91
C ASN A 10 21.20 3.66 -0.82
N ARG A 11 22.31 3.50 -0.08
CA ARG A 11 23.00 2.22 0.09
C ARG A 11 22.27 1.27 1.04
N ILE A 12 21.53 1.80 2.01
CA ILE A 12 20.88 1.01 3.05
C ILE A 12 19.37 0.82 2.82
N GLN A 13 18.74 1.61 1.94
CA GLN A 13 17.28 1.64 1.78
C GLN A 13 16.65 0.25 1.58
N VAL A 14 17.18 -0.58 0.68
CA VAL A 14 16.60 -1.92 0.42
C VAL A 14 16.76 -2.82 1.64
N ALA A 15 17.95 -2.81 2.25
CA ALA A 15 18.27 -3.63 3.41
C ALA A 15 17.43 -3.26 4.63
N VAL A 16 17.15 -1.97 4.84
CA VAL A 16 16.29 -1.49 5.92
C VAL A 16 14.83 -1.77 5.59
N ALA A 17 14.37 -1.49 4.36
CA ALA A 17 13.00 -1.78 3.91
C ALA A 17 12.62 -3.24 4.17
N LEU A 18 13.47 -4.19 3.77
CA LEU A 18 13.26 -5.62 4.00
C LEU A 18 13.16 -5.98 5.49
N ARG A 19 13.95 -5.31 6.36
CA ARG A 19 13.96 -5.56 7.81
C ARG A 19 12.75 -4.97 8.53
N VAL A 20 12.22 -3.84 8.06
CA VAL A 20 11.10 -3.15 8.74
C VAL A 20 9.73 -3.68 8.32
N LYS A 21 9.60 -4.21 7.10
CA LYS A 21 8.34 -4.75 6.55
C LYS A 21 7.62 -5.73 7.48
N PRO A 22 8.29 -6.73 8.09
CA PRO A 22 7.62 -7.68 8.99
C PRO A 22 7.00 -7.02 10.25
N PHE A 23 7.36 -5.77 10.56
CA PHE A 23 6.84 -5.05 11.71
C PHE A 23 5.56 -4.26 11.43
N PHE A 24 5.14 -4.12 10.17
CA PHE A 24 3.90 -3.39 9.83
C PHE A 24 2.66 -4.06 10.43
N GLU A 25 2.73 -5.37 10.63
CA GLU A 25 1.61 -6.21 11.04
C GLU A 25 1.80 -6.82 12.45
N LYS A 26 2.68 -6.26 13.29
CA LYS A 26 2.83 -6.68 14.70
C LYS A 26 1.73 -6.08 15.56
N GLU A 27 1.50 -6.60 16.76
CA GLU A 27 0.49 -6.04 17.69
C GLU A 27 0.99 -4.75 18.38
N GLU A 28 2.29 -4.65 18.61
CA GLU A 28 2.92 -3.51 19.30
C GLU A 28 2.82 -2.23 18.47
N ILE A 29 1.87 -1.35 18.82
CA ILE A 29 1.51 -0.13 18.07
C ILE A 29 2.74 0.76 17.84
N ALA A 30 3.55 1.00 18.87
CA ALA A 30 4.72 1.87 18.76
C ALA A 30 5.72 1.34 17.72
N LEU A 31 5.98 0.02 17.72
CA LEU A 31 6.89 -0.62 16.78
C LEU A 31 6.36 -0.52 15.35
N ARG A 32 5.07 -0.75 15.13
CA ARG A 32 4.43 -0.60 13.82
C ARG A 32 4.55 0.84 13.31
N CYS A 33 4.16 1.82 14.13
CA CYS A 33 4.22 3.24 13.77
C CYS A 33 5.63 3.66 13.35
N ILE A 34 6.64 3.30 14.14
CA ILE A 34 8.04 3.63 13.86
C ILE A 34 8.48 2.95 12.56
N SER A 35 8.15 1.67 12.38
CA SER A 35 8.55 0.90 11.20
C SER A 35 7.89 1.42 9.92
N LEU A 36 6.60 1.72 9.97
CA LEU A 36 5.84 2.32 8.86
C LEU A 36 6.45 3.66 8.45
N ARG A 37 6.68 4.55 9.42
CA ARG A 37 7.28 5.87 9.16
C ARG A 37 8.70 5.77 8.64
N LEU A 38 9.50 4.89 9.24
CA LEU A 38 10.87 4.64 8.82
C LEU A 38 10.90 4.19 7.35
N PHE A 39 10.01 3.29 6.95
CA PHE A 39 9.89 2.90 5.55
C PHE A 39 9.69 4.10 4.63
N GLY A 40 8.74 5.00 4.93
CA GLY A 40 8.55 6.23 4.14
C GLY A 40 9.79 7.12 4.09
N GLN A 41 10.52 7.24 5.21
CA GLN A 41 11.74 8.03 5.32
C GLN A 41 12.92 7.48 4.51
N LEU A 42 12.87 6.21 4.09
CA LEU A 42 13.89 5.64 3.20
C LEU A 42 13.83 6.23 1.79
N CYS A 43 12.71 6.86 1.41
CA CYS A 43 12.58 7.54 0.14
C CYS A 43 13.41 8.83 0.14
N CYS A 44 14.50 8.85 -0.62
CA CYS A 44 15.24 10.09 -0.91
C CYS A 44 14.39 11.00 -1.81
N GLN A 45 14.27 12.29 -1.47
CA GLN A 45 13.53 13.26 -2.29
C GLN A 45 14.27 13.67 -3.58
N ASP A 46 15.52 13.25 -3.73
CA ASP A 46 16.43 13.71 -4.78
C ASP A 46 16.41 12.79 -6.02
N ASN A 47 15.31 12.04 -6.24
CA ASN A 47 15.10 11.11 -7.37
C ASN A 47 16.12 9.96 -7.52
N SER A 48 16.96 9.70 -6.53
CA SER A 48 18.00 8.65 -6.56
C SER A 48 17.52 7.28 -6.06
N VAL A 49 16.21 7.00 -6.17
CA VAL A 49 15.62 5.79 -5.60
C VAL A 49 16.09 4.56 -6.38
N GLN A 50 16.60 3.56 -5.65
CA GLN A 50 17.09 2.32 -6.27
C GLN A 50 15.91 1.47 -6.75
N VAL A 51 16.05 0.80 -7.89
CA VAL A 51 15.04 -0.13 -8.44
C VAL A 51 14.58 -1.15 -7.39
N GLY A 52 15.51 -1.72 -6.62
CA GLY A 52 15.17 -2.67 -5.56
C GLY A 52 14.31 -2.09 -4.44
N TYR A 53 14.36 -0.77 -4.20
CA TYR A 53 13.47 -0.11 -3.23
C TYR A 53 12.10 0.14 -3.82
N GLN A 54 12.01 0.50 -5.10
CA GLN A 54 10.73 0.60 -5.82
C GLN A 54 9.96 -0.73 -5.78
N GLU A 55 10.64 -1.86 -5.94
CA GLU A 55 10.03 -3.19 -5.73
C GLU A 55 9.49 -3.37 -4.31
N GLN A 56 10.21 -2.87 -3.29
CA GLN A 56 9.70 -2.91 -1.92
C GLN A 56 8.46 -2.02 -1.76
N VAL A 57 8.44 -0.82 -2.35
CA VAL A 57 7.27 0.06 -2.37
C VAL A 57 6.06 -0.64 -2.98
N HIS A 58 6.23 -1.25 -4.16
CA HIS A 58 5.17 -2.01 -4.84
C HIS A 58 4.62 -3.12 -3.96
N SER A 59 5.50 -3.90 -3.33
CA SER A 59 5.10 -5.02 -2.46
C SER A 59 4.39 -4.60 -1.17
N CYS A 60 4.58 -3.36 -0.71
CA CYS A 60 3.97 -2.86 0.53
C CYS A 60 2.71 -2.03 0.28
N LEU A 61 2.41 -1.68 -0.96
CA LEU A 61 1.37 -0.70 -1.28
C LEU A 61 0.00 -1.12 -0.74
N ILE A 62 -0.41 -2.37 -0.94
CA ILE A 62 -1.68 -2.88 -0.40
C ILE A 62 -1.69 -2.87 1.13
N CYS A 63 -0.62 -3.33 1.78
CA CYS A 63 -0.52 -3.30 3.24
C CYS A 63 -0.73 -1.87 3.77
N LEU A 64 -0.04 -0.89 3.21
CA LEU A 64 -0.17 0.52 3.59
C LEU A 64 -1.58 1.06 3.35
N LEU A 65 -2.21 0.73 2.21
CA LEU A 65 -3.57 1.15 1.89
C LEU A 65 -4.61 0.51 2.80
N LEU A 66 -4.44 -0.73 3.23
CA LEU A 66 -5.36 -1.39 4.16
C LEU A 66 -5.28 -0.74 5.55
N HIS A 67 -4.07 -0.42 6.00
CA HIS A 67 -3.83 0.19 7.32
C HIS A 67 -4.32 1.64 7.47
N LEU A 68 -4.69 2.32 6.37
CA LEU A 68 -5.40 3.60 6.43
C LEU A 68 -6.81 3.49 7.05
N SER A 69 -7.36 2.28 7.18
CA SER A 69 -8.69 2.01 7.71
C SER A 69 -8.68 1.48 9.15
N GLU A 70 -7.54 1.55 9.83
CA GLU A 70 -7.43 1.08 11.21
C GLU A 70 -8.08 2.02 12.23
N PRO A 71 -8.57 1.46 13.36
CA PRO A 71 -9.11 2.27 14.45
C PRO A 71 -8.02 3.09 15.17
N GLU A 72 -6.76 2.64 15.13
CA GLU A 72 -5.64 3.30 15.80
C GLU A 72 -5.14 4.52 14.99
N PRO A 73 -5.39 5.77 15.45
CA PRO A 73 -5.08 6.97 14.66
C PRO A 73 -3.59 7.14 14.38
N SER A 74 -2.72 6.69 15.29
CA SER A 74 -1.26 6.80 15.11
C SER A 74 -0.75 5.93 13.95
N ILE A 75 -1.39 4.79 13.69
CA ILE A 75 -1.08 3.92 12.56
C ILE A 75 -1.57 4.57 11.26
N VAL A 76 -2.80 5.08 11.25
CA VAL A 76 -3.36 5.79 10.07
C VAL A 76 -2.46 6.96 9.69
N LYS A 77 -2.00 7.75 10.67
CA LYS A 77 -1.07 8.87 10.43
C LYS A 77 0.28 8.41 9.87
N ALA A 78 0.83 7.30 10.39
CA ALA A 78 2.05 6.71 9.86
C ALA A 78 1.89 6.25 8.40
N CYS A 79 0.78 5.58 8.06
CA CYS A 79 0.48 5.14 6.70
C CYS A 79 0.29 6.30 5.73
N LYS A 80 -0.45 7.35 6.12
CA LYS A 80 -0.61 8.57 5.32
C LYS A 80 0.73 9.21 4.99
N TYR A 81 1.55 9.43 6.02
CA TYR A 81 2.89 9.98 5.86
C TYR A 81 3.71 9.14 4.87
N THR A 82 3.75 7.82 5.08
CA THR A 82 4.55 6.90 4.27
C THR A 82 4.08 6.85 2.81
N LEU A 83 2.77 6.78 2.57
CA LEU A 83 2.20 6.82 1.22
C LEU A 83 2.55 8.13 0.51
N ARG A 84 2.52 9.27 1.21
CA ARG A 84 2.97 10.55 0.65
C ARG A 84 4.44 10.59 0.31
N GLN A 85 5.31 9.95 1.09
CA GLN A 85 6.74 9.88 0.77
C GLN A 85 7.01 9.01 -0.46
N ILE A 86 6.34 7.86 -0.57
CA ILE A 86 6.61 6.88 -1.65
C ILE A 86 5.82 7.14 -2.93
N GLY A 87 4.82 8.03 -2.92
CA GLY A 87 4.00 8.36 -4.09
C GLY A 87 4.81 8.67 -5.37
N PRO A 88 5.83 9.56 -5.30
CA PRO A 88 6.69 9.84 -6.45
C PRO A 88 7.46 8.63 -6.99
N VAL A 89 7.74 7.62 -6.15
CA VAL A 89 8.47 6.39 -6.54
C VAL A 89 7.64 5.48 -7.44
N LEU A 90 6.32 5.61 -7.44
CA LEU A 90 5.42 4.78 -8.24
C LEU A 90 5.50 5.10 -9.74
N GLY A 91 6.06 6.24 -10.14
CA GLY A 91 6.11 6.65 -11.56
C GLY A 91 4.76 6.98 -12.18
N ALA A 92 3.70 7.18 -11.38
CA ALA A 92 2.37 7.55 -11.83
C ALA A 92 1.92 8.86 -11.17
N GLU A 93 2.00 9.96 -11.91
CA GLU A 93 1.74 11.32 -11.42
C GLU A 93 0.35 11.45 -10.78
N LYS A 94 -0.71 10.97 -11.46
CA LYS A 94 -2.08 11.00 -10.94
C LYS A 94 -2.22 10.31 -9.59
N VAL A 95 -1.57 9.16 -9.42
CA VAL A 95 -1.57 8.41 -8.15
C VAL A 95 -0.80 9.17 -7.06
N SER A 96 0.36 9.71 -7.41
CA SER A 96 1.17 10.53 -6.49
C SER A 96 0.40 11.77 -6.01
N THR A 97 -0.24 12.50 -6.92
CA THR A 97 -1.08 13.67 -6.61
C THR A 97 -2.23 13.30 -5.68
N MET A 98 -2.92 12.19 -5.93
CA MET A 98 -3.97 11.71 -5.02
C MET A 98 -3.46 11.44 -3.60
N PHE A 99 -2.23 10.92 -3.45
CA PHE A 99 -1.63 10.75 -2.13
C PHE A 99 -1.35 12.10 -1.46
N GLN A 100 -0.83 13.09 -2.19
CA GLN A 100 -0.56 14.41 -1.63
C GLN A 100 -1.84 15.14 -1.20
N ASP A 101 -2.88 15.07 -2.01
CA ASP A 101 -4.10 15.85 -1.82
C ASP A 101 -5.02 15.25 -0.74
N HIS A 102 -5.08 13.92 -0.64
CA HIS A 102 -6.06 13.24 0.22
C HIS A 102 -5.47 12.65 1.51
N LEU A 103 -4.16 12.39 1.59
CA LEU A 103 -3.54 11.75 2.76
C LEU A 103 -2.90 12.78 3.71
N ILE A 104 -3.61 13.87 3.97
CA ILE A 104 -3.18 14.92 4.91
C ILE A 104 -3.20 14.36 6.33
N ASP A 105 -2.11 14.54 7.08
CA ASP A 105 -1.89 13.98 8.43
C ASP A 105 -3.12 14.14 9.35
N GLU A 106 -3.59 15.38 9.51
CA GLU A 106 -4.73 15.72 10.39
C GLU A 106 -6.09 15.66 9.68
N GLY A 107 -6.13 15.33 8.37
CA GLY A 107 -7.38 15.29 7.60
C GLY A 107 -8.18 14.01 7.84
N THR A 108 -9.51 14.10 7.83
CA THR A 108 -10.36 12.89 7.81
C THR A 108 -10.35 12.27 6.41
N LEU A 109 -10.06 10.98 6.31
CA LEU A 109 -10.06 10.26 5.04
C LEU A 109 -11.42 9.59 4.80
N GLN A 110 -12.08 9.92 3.70
CA GLN A 110 -13.22 9.15 3.20
C GLN A 110 -12.69 7.91 2.48
N TYR A 111 -12.37 6.86 3.26
CA TYR A 111 -11.59 5.70 2.81
C TYR A 111 -12.13 5.07 1.53
N GLU A 112 -13.42 4.72 1.49
CA GLU A 112 -14.04 4.04 0.34
C GLU A 112 -13.99 4.89 -0.93
N ASN A 113 -14.29 6.18 -0.83
CA ASN A 113 -14.22 7.13 -1.95
C ASN A 113 -12.79 7.27 -2.47
N PHE A 114 -11.82 7.34 -1.54
CA PHE A 114 -10.41 7.42 -1.87
C PHE A 114 -9.94 6.16 -2.62
N VAL A 115 -10.16 4.96 -2.08
CA VAL A 115 -9.70 3.71 -2.73
C VAL A 115 -10.43 3.43 -4.04
N THR A 116 -11.69 3.85 -4.18
CA THR A 116 -12.44 3.74 -5.44
C THR A 116 -11.80 4.54 -6.56
N THR A 117 -11.44 5.79 -6.29
CA THR A 117 -10.80 6.66 -7.29
C THR A 117 -9.33 6.25 -7.53
N LEU A 118 -8.64 5.82 -6.47
CA LEU A 118 -7.23 5.42 -6.53
C LEU A 118 -7.04 4.16 -7.37
N THR A 119 -7.83 3.12 -7.12
CA THR A 119 -7.73 1.84 -7.86
C THR A 119 -7.96 2.02 -9.35
N LYS A 120 -8.90 2.89 -9.75
CA LYS A 120 -9.09 3.27 -11.15
C LYS A 120 -7.81 3.88 -11.75
N SER A 121 -7.22 4.87 -11.07
CA SER A 121 -5.98 5.52 -11.52
C SER A 121 -4.80 4.54 -11.59
N ILE A 122 -4.71 3.59 -10.64
CA ILE A 122 -3.66 2.57 -10.64
C ILE A 122 -3.82 1.61 -11.82
N VAL A 123 -5.02 1.13 -12.12
CA VAL A 123 -5.23 0.25 -13.28
C VAL A 123 -4.94 0.99 -14.60
N GLU A 124 -5.32 2.26 -14.70
CA GLU A 124 -5.07 3.08 -15.90
C GLU A 124 -3.57 3.34 -16.15
N SER A 125 -2.76 3.48 -15.09
CA SER A 125 -1.36 3.92 -15.22
C SER A 125 -0.33 2.84 -14.91
N LEU A 126 -0.69 1.78 -14.19
CA LEU A 126 0.21 0.78 -13.61
C LEU A 126 -0.44 -0.62 -13.60
N GLU A 127 -0.87 -1.13 -14.76
CA GLU A 127 -1.64 -2.38 -14.87
C GLU A 127 -0.94 -3.60 -14.23
N ASP A 128 0.36 -3.78 -14.47
CA ASP A 128 1.14 -4.87 -13.87
C ASP A 128 1.16 -4.79 -12.33
N LEU A 129 1.31 -3.59 -11.79
CA LEU A 129 1.22 -3.37 -10.34
C LEU A 129 -0.19 -3.68 -9.84
N ALA A 130 -1.22 -3.28 -10.57
CA ALA A 130 -2.61 -3.52 -10.20
C ALA A 130 -2.94 -5.01 -10.12
N VAL A 131 -2.40 -5.84 -11.02
CA VAL A 131 -2.53 -7.31 -10.97
C VAL A 131 -1.83 -7.88 -9.72
N ASN A 132 -0.62 -7.41 -9.41
CA ASN A 132 0.10 -7.82 -8.20
C ASN A 132 -0.63 -7.40 -6.92
N MET A 133 -1.20 -6.19 -6.92
CA MET A 133 -2.03 -5.68 -5.83
C MET A 133 -3.28 -6.53 -5.63
N PHE A 134 -3.93 -6.96 -6.71
CA PHE A 134 -5.09 -7.85 -6.65
C PHE A 134 -4.76 -9.17 -5.95
N ASN A 135 -3.67 -9.83 -6.36
CA ASN A 135 -3.19 -11.06 -5.72
C ASN A 135 -2.83 -10.85 -4.24
N THR A 136 -2.24 -9.70 -3.92
CA THR A 136 -1.92 -9.33 -2.54
C THR A 136 -3.18 -9.16 -1.70
N CYS A 137 -4.25 -8.57 -2.24
CA CYS A 137 -5.54 -8.47 -1.56
C CYS A 137 -6.12 -9.86 -1.21
N LEU A 138 -6.04 -10.83 -2.13
CA LEU A 138 -6.50 -12.20 -1.85
C LEU A 138 -5.78 -12.84 -0.65
N ASN A 139 -4.50 -12.49 -0.44
CA ASN A 139 -3.74 -12.92 0.74
C ASN A 139 -4.17 -12.20 2.03
N TYR A 140 -4.64 -10.95 1.95
CA TYR A 140 -5.14 -10.20 3.10
C TYR A 140 -6.58 -10.54 3.49
N MET A 141 -7.36 -11.21 2.63
CA MET A 141 -8.71 -11.69 2.97
C MET A 141 -8.72 -12.73 4.10
N LYS A 142 -7.59 -13.35 4.41
CA LYS A 142 -7.40 -14.25 5.57
C LYS A 142 -6.82 -13.54 6.81
N SER A 143 -6.75 -12.20 6.81
CA SER A 143 -6.21 -11.46 7.95
C SER A 143 -7.05 -11.67 9.21
N ASN A 144 -6.35 -11.76 10.35
CA ASN A 144 -7.00 -11.81 11.66
C ASN A 144 -7.77 -10.53 11.99
N TRP A 145 -7.41 -9.40 11.35
CA TRP A 145 -8.06 -8.11 11.54
C TRP A 145 -9.31 -7.95 10.65
N PRO A 146 -10.52 -7.83 11.24
CA PRO A 146 -11.78 -7.80 10.48
C PRO A 146 -11.87 -6.69 9.43
N ASN A 147 -11.45 -5.48 9.80
CA ASN A 147 -11.42 -4.32 8.90
C ASN A 147 -10.46 -4.55 7.72
N ILE A 148 -9.28 -5.13 7.97
CA ILE A 148 -8.28 -5.40 6.94
C ILE A 148 -8.78 -6.44 5.94
N ARG A 149 -9.35 -7.56 6.40
CA ARG A 149 -9.88 -8.58 5.47
C ARG A 149 -11.08 -8.07 4.66
N GLY A 150 -11.96 -7.27 5.26
CA GLY A 150 -13.08 -6.63 4.56
C GLY A 150 -12.62 -5.64 3.49
N ASN A 151 -11.68 -4.76 3.84
CA ASN A 151 -11.13 -3.78 2.90
C ASN A 151 -10.25 -4.41 1.82
N ALA A 152 -9.62 -5.56 2.10
CA ALA A 152 -8.95 -6.34 1.06
C ALA A 152 -9.94 -6.87 0.02
N ALA A 153 -11.13 -7.32 0.43
CA ALA A 153 -12.21 -7.70 -0.48
C ALA A 153 -12.71 -6.52 -1.31
N LEU A 154 -12.91 -5.35 -0.67
CA LEU A 154 -13.31 -4.12 -1.35
C LEU A 154 -12.30 -3.73 -2.42
N ILE A 155 -11.01 -3.60 -2.08
CA ILE A 155 -9.97 -3.19 -3.02
C ILE A 155 -9.82 -4.23 -4.15
N ALA A 156 -9.84 -5.53 -3.84
CA ALA A 156 -9.81 -6.58 -4.86
C ALA A 156 -10.97 -6.45 -5.86
N GLY A 157 -12.19 -6.22 -5.37
CA GLY A 157 -13.36 -6.00 -6.21
C GLY A 157 -13.25 -4.74 -7.08
N LEU A 158 -12.74 -3.64 -6.52
CA LEU A 158 -12.50 -2.40 -7.25
C LEU A 158 -11.43 -2.54 -8.34
N LEU A 159 -10.31 -3.20 -8.05
CA LEU A 159 -9.28 -3.52 -9.03
C LEU A 159 -9.85 -4.39 -10.15
N TYR A 160 -10.52 -5.49 -9.80
CA TYR A 160 -11.13 -6.39 -10.78
C TYR A 160 -12.16 -5.68 -11.64
N LYS A 161 -13.02 -4.83 -11.06
CA LYS A 161 -13.98 -4.02 -11.81
C LYS A 161 -13.31 -3.20 -12.92
N ASN A 162 -12.17 -2.58 -12.61
CA ASN A 162 -11.46 -1.67 -13.50
C ASN A 162 -10.55 -2.37 -14.53
N PHE A 163 -10.17 -3.64 -14.33
CA PHE A 163 -9.35 -4.39 -15.30
C PHE A 163 -9.99 -4.48 -16.69
N SER A 164 -9.12 -4.55 -17.71
CA SER A 164 -9.47 -4.84 -19.10
C SER A 164 -10.13 -6.22 -19.23
N LYS A 165 -10.76 -6.51 -20.37
CA LYS A 165 -11.39 -7.83 -20.59
C LYS A 165 -10.33 -8.92 -20.68
N GLU A 166 -9.20 -8.59 -21.28
CA GLU A 166 -8.01 -9.40 -21.46
C GLU A 166 -7.44 -9.80 -20.09
N THR A 167 -7.21 -8.82 -19.21
CA THR A 167 -6.70 -9.06 -17.85
C THR A 167 -7.70 -9.82 -16.98
N LYS A 168 -9.01 -9.57 -17.12
CA LYS A 168 -10.04 -10.38 -16.44
C LYS A 168 -10.03 -11.84 -16.87
N SER A 169 -9.76 -12.11 -18.14
CA SER A 169 -9.75 -13.47 -18.69
C SER A 169 -8.55 -14.32 -18.24
N SER A 170 -7.45 -13.68 -17.86
CA SER A 170 -6.26 -14.37 -17.33
C SER A 170 -6.33 -14.69 -15.84
N ILE A 171 -7.30 -14.10 -15.11
CA ILE A 171 -7.48 -14.29 -13.67
C ILE A 171 -8.42 -15.47 -13.40
N SER A 172 -7.95 -16.45 -12.62
CA SER A 172 -8.81 -17.56 -12.17
C SER A 172 -9.79 -17.10 -11.09
N LEU A 173 -11.08 -17.38 -11.30
CA LEU A 173 -12.16 -17.04 -10.36
C LEU A 173 -12.27 -18.00 -9.16
N GLU A 174 -11.70 -19.19 -9.25
CA GLU A 174 -11.85 -20.23 -8.22
C GLU A 174 -11.16 -19.87 -6.89
N PRO A 175 -9.90 -19.39 -6.86
CA PRO A 175 -9.29 -18.90 -5.62
C PRO A 175 -10.04 -17.71 -5.03
N ILE A 176 -10.62 -16.86 -5.88
CA ILE A 176 -11.34 -15.64 -5.47
C ILE A 176 -12.63 -16.03 -4.74
N THR A 177 -13.44 -16.87 -5.36
CA THR A 177 -14.72 -17.32 -4.79
C THR A 177 -14.50 -18.05 -3.46
N SER A 178 -13.51 -18.92 -3.37
CA SER A 178 -13.14 -19.58 -2.11
C SER A 178 -12.75 -18.58 -1.01
N ARG A 179 -11.93 -17.58 -1.33
CA ARG A 179 -11.51 -16.54 -0.36
C ARG A 179 -12.68 -15.67 0.09
N LEU A 180 -13.59 -15.32 -0.81
CA LEU A 180 -14.79 -14.53 -0.48
C LEU A 180 -15.78 -15.31 0.37
N ILE A 181 -15.97 -16.61 0.11
CA ILE A 181 -16.82 -17.48 0.95
C ILE A 181 -16.27 -17.55 2.38
N ASN A 182 -14.95 -17.61 2.55
CA ASN A 182 -14.35 -17.62 3.89
C ASN A 182 -14.52 -16.31 4.66
N LEU A 183 -14.96 -15.20 4.04
CA LEU A 183 -15.26 -13.95 4.74
C LEU A 183 -16.63 -13.96 5.42
N ILE A 184 -17.54 -14.82 4.95
CA ILE A 184 -18.94 -14.90 5.42
C ILE A 184 -19.20 -16.12 6.32
N SER A 185 -18.25 -17.05 6.41
CA SER A 185 -18.26 -18.22 7.31
C SER A 185 -17.59 -17.91 8.64
#